data_AF-A0A0V0XQK1-F1
#
_entry.id   AF-A0A0V0XQK1-F1
#
_cell.length_a   1.000
_cell.length_b   1.000
_cell.length_c   1.000
_cell.angle_alpha   90.00
_cell.angle_beta   90.00
_cell.angle_gamma   90.00
#
_symmetry.space_group_name_H-M   'P 1'
#
loop_
_entity.id
_entity.type
_entity.pdbx_description
1 polymer ?
#
loop_
_entity_poly.entity_id
_entity_poly.type
_entity_poly.pdbx_seq_one_letter_code
_entity_poly.pdbx_strand_id
1 'polypeptide(L)'
;MHNWQAETDLASQMSDLENACDFPIHPERKILSPNDMHLWLDSRAYVDYMRFVRELNSSVKGLLMSDCPPANDSVKAILEILKILHSWIDEIPLAPETARFGNKAFRVWQARLEENAEILIGQYILNKPLLVNELKPYLTNSFGNSTRIDYGTGHEVSFLMFLLCLWKVGFFADTCSAVLIY
;
A
#
# COMPACT_ATOMS: atom_id res chain seq x y z
N MET A 1 26.30 27.36 5.41
CA MET A 1 24.97 28.01 5.54
C MET A 1 23.94 27.49 4.51
N HIS A 2 24.11 26.28 3.93
CA HIS A 2 23.21 25.76 2.88
C HIS A 2 22.20 24.69 3.34
N ASN A 3 22.17 24.33 4.62
CA ASN A 3 21.29 23.25 5.12
C ASN A 3 19.92 23.74 5.60
N TRP A 4 19.81 25.00 6.03
CA TRP A 4 18.59 25.53 6.63
C TRP A 4 17.45 25.69 5.62
N GLN A 5 17.78 26.01 4.35
CA GLN A 5 16.79 26.21 3.29
C GLN A 5 16.14 24.89 2.83
N ALA A 6 16.91 23.80 2.75
CA ALA A 6 16.37 22.49 2.38
C ALA A 6 15.44 21.92 3.46
N GLU A 7 15.77 22.12 4.74
CA GLU A 7 14.94 21.72 5.88
C GLU A 7 13.65 22.56 5.98
N THR A 8 13.70 23.85 5.63
CA THR A 8 12.49 24.69 5.57
C THR A 8 11.61 24.36 4.37
N ASP A 9 12.19 23.98 3.22
CA ASP A 9 11.44 23.54 2.04
C ASP A 9 10.76 22.18 2.28
N LEU A 10 11.41 21.26 2.98
CA LEU A 10 10.82 19.98 3.42
C LEU A 10 9.69 20.20 4.42
N ALA A 11 9.90 21.04 5.44
CA ALA A 11 8.88 21.35 6.45
C ALA A 11 7.67 22.08 5.83
N SER A 12 7.88 22.98 4.86
CA SER A 12 6.80 23.65 4.12
C SER A 12 6.04 22.67 3.22
N GLN A 13 6.74 21.74 2.53
CA GLN A 13 6.08 20.70 1.74
C GLN A 13 5.29 19.71 2.61
N MET A 14 5.77 19.39 3.81
CA MET A 14 5.05 18.57 4.79
C MET A 14 3.83 19.30 5.36
N SER A 15 3.96 20.61 5.65
CA SER A 15 2.85 21.49 6.05
C SER A 15 1.76 21.61 4.96
N ASP A 16 2.15 21.63 3.69
CA ASP A 16 1.21 21.64 2.56
C ASP A 16 0.52 20.27 2.38
N LEU A 17 1.19 19.17 2.73
CA LEU A 17 0.60 17.82 2.76
C LEU A 17 -0.36 17.62 3.94
N GLU A 18 -0.09 18.23 5.10
CA GLU A 18 -0.96 18.21 6.28
C GLU A 18 -2.28 18.98 6.03
N ASN A 19 -2.25 20.09 5.28
CA ASN A 19 -3.43 20.87 4.95
C ASN A 19 -4.19 20.37 3.71
N ALA A 20 -3.59 19.48 2.90
CA ALA A 20 -4.19 18.91 1.68
C ALA A 20 -4.67 17.46 1.86
N CYS A 21 -5.04 17.05 3.09
CA CYS A 21 -5.62 15.74 3.36
C CYS A 21 -7.08 15.65 2.87
N ASP A 22 -7.26 15.86 1.56
CA ASP A 22 -8.51 15.69 0.83
C ASP A 22 -8.65 14.20 0.45
N PHE A 23 -8.76 13.33 1.45
CA PHE A 23 -9.13 11.92 1.24
C PHE A 23 -10.51 11.58 1.85
N PRO A 24 -11.63 12.10 1.30
CA PRO A 24 -12.95 11.68 1.75
C PRO A 24 -13.67 10.71 0.80
N ILE A 25 -13.08 10.28 -0.32
CA ILE A 25 -13.82 9.59 -1.39
C ILE A 25 -13.22 8.21 -1.68
N HIS A 26 -14.07 7.18 -1.70
CA HIS A 26 -13.72 5.84 -2.14
C HIS A 26 -13.04 5.84 -3.54
N PRO A 27 -11.87 5.19 -3.73
CA PRO A 27 -11.19 5.12 -5.02
C PRO A 27 -12.07 4.53 -6.13
N GLU A 28 -12.20 5.25 -7.24
CA GLU A 28 -12.97 4.82 -8.40
C GLU A 28 -12.07 4.50 -9.59
N ARG A 29 -12.47 3.52 -10.42
CA ARG A 29 -11.78 3.24 -11.68
C ARG A 29 -11.99 4.40 -12.65
N LYS A 30 -10.91 5.09 -13.02
CA LYS A 30 -10.91 6.18 -14.02
C LYS A 30 -10.33 5.80 -15.38
N ILE A 31 -9.49 4.76 -15.46
CA ILE A 31 -8.96 4.24 -16.73
C ILE A 31 -9.90 3.12 -17.20
N LEU A 32 -10.74 3.41 -18.20
CA LEU A 32 -11.74 2.46 -18.72
C LEU A 32 -11.37 1.94 -20.11
N SER A 33 -10.55 2.69 -20.84
CA SER A 33 -10.07 2.39 -22.17
C SER A 33 -8.62 2.83 -22.34
N PRO A 34 -7.90 2.34 -23.37
CA PRO A 34 -6.55 2.80 -23.68
C PRO A 34 -6.46 4.32 -23.93
N ASN A 35 -7.54 4.95 -24.41
CA ASN A 35 -7.58 6.39 -24.64
C ASN A 35 -7.55 7.19 -23.33
N ASP A 36 -7.93 6.60 -22.20
CA ASP A 36 -7.94 7.27 -20.89
C ASP A 36 -6.54 7.33 -20.26
N MET A 37 -5.52 6.71 -20.88
CA MET A 37 -4.18 6.66 -20.31
C MET A 37 -3.56 8.03 -20.09
N HIS A 38 -3.89 9.02 -20.92
CA HIS A 38 -3.43 10.40 -20.73
C HIS A 38 -3.94 10.98 -19.39
N LEU A 39 -5.17 10.66 -18.99
CA LEU A 39 -5.73 11.09 -17.70
C LEU A 39 -4.91 10.58 -16.53
N TRP A 40 -4.37 9.36 -16.63
CA TRP A 40 -3.48 8.81 -15.63
C TRP A 40 -2.12 9.53 -15.62
N LEU A 41 -1.48 9.64 -16.78
CA LEU A 41 -0.14 10.24 -16.89
C LEU A 41 -0.10 11.70 -16.43
N ASP A 42 -1.19 12.45 -16.66
CA ASP A 42 -1.33 13.85 -16.25
C ASP A 42 -1.87 14.00 -14.81
N SER A 43 -2.23 12.90 -14.14
CA SER A 43 -2.84 12.95 -12.81
C SER A 43 -1.85 13.25 -11.70
N ARG A 44 -2.34 13.87 -10.62
CA ARG A 44 -1.59 14.00 -9.36
C ARG A 44 -1.21 12.64 -8.77
N ALA A 45 -2.08 11.65 -8.90
CA ALA A 45 -1.82 10.30 -8.40
C ALA A 45 -0.58 9.67 -9.06
N TYR A 46 -0.40 9.82 -10.37
CA TYR A 46 0.79 9.35 -11.07
C TYR A 46 2.05 10.08 -10.62
N VAL A 47 2.00 11.40 -10.46
CA VAL A 47 3.12 12.21 -9.97
C VAL A 47 3.54 11.76 -8.57
N ASP A 48 2.59 11.63 -7.65
CA ASP A 48 2.84 11.20 -6.28
C ASP A 48 3.38 9.76 -6.23
N TYR A 49 2.81 8.84 -7.03
CA TYR A 49 3.27 7.47 -7.16
C TYR A 49 4.72 7.39 -7.65
N MET A 50 5.05 8.10 -8.74
CA MET A 50 6.41 8.10 -9.28
C MET A 50 7.41 8.75 -8.33
N ARG A 51 7.00 9.79 -7.58
CA ARG A 51 7.83 10.37 -6.51
C ARG A 51 8.12 9.31 -5.45
N PHE A 52 7.08 8.65 -4.93
CA PHE A 52 7.22 7.64 -3.89
C PHE A 52 8.13 6.48 -4.30
N VAL A 53 7.96 5.93 -5.51
CA VAL A 53 8.83 4.86 -6.03
C VAL A 53 10.29 5.32 -6.13
N ARG A 54 10.55 6.58 -6.52
CA ARG A 54 11.92 7.12 -6.59
C ARG A 54 12.55 7.35 -5.22
N GLU A 55 11.78 7.82 -4.24
CA GLU A 55 12.23 7.98 -2.85
C GLU A 55 12.60 6.63 -2.26
N LEU A 56 11.70 5.64 -2.41
CA LEU A 56 11.95 4.26 -2.03
C LEU A 56 13.25 3.76 -2.71
N ASN A 57 13.32 3.78 -4.04
CA ASN A 57 14.51 3.32 -4.75
C ASN A 57 15.81 4.00 -4.30
N SER A 58 15.77 5.29 -4.01
CA SER A 58 16.96 6.03 -3.58
C SER A 58 17.38 5.70 -2.16
N SER A 59 16.44 5.36 -1.27
CA SER A 59 16.71 5.02 0.13
C SER A 59 17.54 3.74 0.32
N VAL A 60 17.59 2.86 -0.68
CA VAL A 60 18.31 1.58 -0.65
C VAL A 60 19.55 1.54 -1.53
N LYS A 61 19.91 2.66 -2.17
CA LYS A 61 21.09 2.70 -3.05
C LYS A 61 22.37 2.49 -2.24
N GLY A 62 23.13 1.46 -2.61
CA GLY A 62 24.41 1.15 -2.00
C GLY A 62 24.31 0.46 -0.64
N LEU A 63 23.11 0.04 -0.22
CA LEU A 63 22.88 -0.71 1.01
C LEU A 63 22.72 -2.21 0.72
N LEU A 64 23.27 -3.04 1.59
CA LEU A 64 23.02 -4.48 1.60
C LEU A 64 21.75 -4.77 2.41
N MET A 65 21.17 -5.96 2.19
CA MET A 65 20.06 -6.46 3.01
C MET A 65 20.40 -6.47 4.51
N SER A 66 21.66 -6.73 4.87
CA SER A 66 22.16 -6.70 6.24
C SER A 66 22.18 -5.30 6.86
N ASP A 67 22.12 -4.26 6.05
CA ASP A 67 22.17 -2.86 6.48
C ASP A 67 20.76 -2.31 6.72
N CYS A 68 19.71 -3.13 6.55
CA CYS A 68 18.33 -2.74 6.81
C CYS A 68 18.15 -2.33 8.28
N PRO A 69 17.69 -1.10 8.55
CA PRO A 69 17.36 -0.68 9.90
C PRO A 69 16.27 -1.56 10.52
N PRO A 70 16.21 -1.69 11.85
CA PRO A 70 15.13 -2.44 12.49
C PRO A 70 13.77 -1.79 12.21
N ALA A 71 12.74 -2.63 12.05
CA ALA A 71 11.37 -2.16 11.92
C ALA A 71 10.94 -1.34 13.15
N ASN A 72 10.42 -0.14 12.92
CA ASN A 72 9.74 0.65 13.94
C ASN A 72 8.28 0.19 14.09
N ASP A 73 7.50 0.89 14.91
CA ASP A 73 6.14 0.46 15.23
C ASP A 73 5.17 0.58 14.05
N SER A 74 5.34 1.60 13.19
CA SER A 74 4.57 1.74 11.94
C SER A 74 4.79 0.55 10.99
N VAL A 75 6.05 0.14 10.80
CA VAL A 75 6.38 -1.02 9.96
C VAL A 75 5.88 -2.31 10.62
N LYS A 76 6.09 -2.49 11.93
CA LYS A 76 5.59 -3.65 12.67
C LYS A 76 4.08 -3.80 12.54
N ALA A 77 3.32 -2.72 12.59
CA ALA A 77 1.87 -2.76 12.43
C ALA A 77 1.44 -3.33 11.06
N ILE A 78 2.12 -2.95 9.98
CA ILE A 78 1.89 -3.52 8.64
C ILE A 78 2.29 -5.00 8.62
N LEU A 79 3.44 -5.34 9.22
CA LEU A 79 3.89 -6.73 9.34
C LEU A 79 2.90 -7.58 10.14
N GLU A 80 2.24 -7.06 11.17
CA GLU A 80 1.19 -7.79 11.89
C GLU A 80 -0.03 -8.07 11.00
N ILE A 81 -0.47 -7.11 10.19
CA ILE A 81 -1.51 -7.37 9.17
C ILE A 81 -1.05 -8.51 8.25
N LEU A 82 0.16 -8.42 7.68
CA LEU A 82 0.67 -9.44 6.76
C LEU A 82 0.80 -10.82 7.40
N LYS A 83 1.18 -10.90 8.68
CA LYS A 83 1.22 -12.15 9.45
C LYS A 83 -0.17 -12.77 9.60
N ILE A 84 -1.20 -11.96 9.88
CA ILE A 84 -2.59 -12.44 9.95
C ILE A 84 -3.05 -12.95 8.59
N LEU A 85 -2.79 -12.20 7.52
CA LEU A 85 -3.14 -12.63 6.16
C LEU A 85 -2.44 -13.94 5.77
N HIS A 86 -1.19 -14.11 6.20
CA HIS A 86 -0.43 -15.35 6.03
C HIS A 86 -1.02 -16.52 6.84
N SER A 87 -1.44 -16.31 8.10
CA SER A 87 -1.99 -17.40 8.92
C SER A 87 -3.26 -18.00 8.32
N TRP A 88 -4.05 -17.20 7.62
CA TRP A 88 -5.24 -17.69 6.93
C TRP A 88 -4.94 -18.69 5.82
N ILE A 89 -3.71 -18.74 5.29
CA ILE A 89 -3.31 -19.75 4.31
C ILE A 89 -3.32 -21.14 4.95
N ASP A 90 -2.85 -21.24 6.20
CA ASP A 90 -2.84 -22.50 6.96
C ASP A 90 -4.26 -22.88 7.43
N GLU A 91 -5.09 -21.89 7.77
CA GLU A 91 -6.46 -22.09 8.24
C GLU A 91 -7.45 -22.47 7.13
N ILE A 92 -7.16 -22.12 5.88
CA ILE A 92 -8.05 -22.33 4.74
C ILE A 92 -7.49 -23.47 3.88
N PRO A 93 -7.96 -24.72 4.09
CA PRO A 93 -7.44 -25.84 3.34
C PRO A 93 -7.76 -25.71 1.86
N LEU A 94 -6.90 -26.29 1.03
CA LEU A 94 -7.11 -26.39 -0.41
C LEU A 94 -8.45 -27.09 -0.69
N ALA A 95 -9.22 -26.53 -1.63
CA ALA A 95 -10.42 -27.19 -2.10
C ALA A 95 -10.02 -28.49 -2.83
N PRO A 96 -10.76 -29.60 -2.64
CA PRO A 96 -10.50 -30.85 -3.35
C PRO A 96 -10.85 -30.66 -4.82
N GLU A 97 -9.87 -30.29 -5.64
CA GLU A 97 -10.05 -29.99 -7.05
C GLU A 97 -8.98 -30.62 -7.93
N THR A 98 -9.38 -31.02 -9.14
CA THR A 98 -8.52 -31.56 -10.20
C THR A 98 -8.16 -30.50 -11.26
N ALA A 99 -8.50 -29.23 -11.01
CA ALA A 99 -8.26 -28.15 -11.95
C ALA A 99 -6.76 -27.87 -12.10
N ARG A 100 -6.30 -27.67 -13.35
CA ARG A 100 -4.89 -27.33 -13.64
C ARG A 100 -4.50 -25.90 -13.28
N PHE A 101 -5.48 -25.06 -12.93
CA PHE A 101 -5.32 -23.63 -12.67
C PHE A 101 -5.47 -23.35 -11.15
N GLY A 102 -5.52 -22.08 -10.76
CA GLY A 102 -5.57 -21.69 -9.35
C GLY A 102 -6.69 -22.36 -8.55
N ASN A 103 -6.39 -22.70 -7.29
CA ASN A 103 -7.30 -23.42 -6.41
C ASN A 103 -8.40 -22.49 -5.84
N LYS A 104 -9.66 -22.94 -5.82
CA LYS A 104 -10.78 -22.13 -5.31
C LYS A 104 -10.71 -21.76 -3.83
N ALA A 105 -9.86 -22.39 -3.02
CA ALA A 105 -9.57 -21.95 -1.66
C ALA A 105 -9.12 -20.48 -1.60
N PHE A 106 -8.46 -19.98 -2.65
CA PHE A 106 -8.10 -18.56 -2.76
C PHE A 106 -9.32 -17.63 -2.70
N ARG A 107 -10.49 -18.05 -3.20
CA ARG A 107 -11.70 -17.24 -3.13
C ARG A 107 -12.20 -17.08 -1.70
N VAL A 108 -12.05 -18.13 -0.90
CA VAL A 108 -12.37 -18.11 0.53
C VAL A 108 -11.40 -17.19 1.27
N TRP A 109 -10.11 -17.30 0.97
CA TRP A 109 -9.08 -16.42 1.53
C TRP A 109 -9.34 -14.95 1.18
N GLN A 110 -9.65 -14.65 -0.09
CA GLN A 110 -9.90 -13.28 -0.52
C GLN A 110 -11.20 -12.71 0.07
N ALA A 111 -12.28 -13.51 0.13
CA ALA A 111 -13.51 -13.07 0.78
C ALA A 111 -13.29 -12.73 2.26
N ARG A 112 -12.49 -13.53 2.97
CA ARG A 112 -12.10 -13.25 4.36
C ARG A 112 -11.31 -11.94 4.46
N LEU A 113 -10.41 -11.66 3.52
CA LEU A 113 -9.71 -10.37 3.45
C LEU A 113 -10.68 -9.20 3.27
N GLU A 114 -11.62 -9.27 2.33
CA GLU A 114 -12.61 -8.20 2.09
C GLU A 114 -13.49 -7.90 3.32
N GLU A 115 -13.89 -8.95 4.04
CA GLU A 115 -14.70 -8.85 5.26
C GLU A 115 -13.92 -8.26 6.44
N ASN A 116 -12.62 -8.55 6.56
CA ASN A 116 -11.81 -8.16 7.71
C ASN A 116 -10.92 -6.92 7.47
N ALA A 117 -10.77 -6.45 6.22
CA ALA A 117 -9.84 -5.37 5.89
C ALA A 117 -10.08 -4.07 6.67
N GLU A 118 -11.34 -3.69 6.89
CA GLU A 118 -11.69 -2.51 7.67
C GLU A 118 -11.24 -2.64 9.13
N ILE A 119 -11.46 -3.80 9.75
CA ILE A 119 -11.04 -4.09 11.13
C ILE A 119 -9.52 -4.08 11.22
N LEU A 120 -8.83 -4.73 10.27
CA LEU A 120 -7.36 -4.80 10.24
C LEU A 120 -6.74 -3.39 10.10
N ILE A 121 -7.25 -2.56 9.20
CA ILE A 121 -6.77 -1.18 9.02
C ILE A 121 -7.05 -0.36 10.28
N GLY A 122 -8.25 -0.45 10.85
CA GLY A 122 -8.63 0.29 12.05
C GLY A 122 -7.82 -0.09 13.29
N GLN A 123 -7.48 -1.38 13.42
CA GLN A 123 -6.73 -1.90 14.57
C GLN A 123 -5.24 -1.58 14.51
N TYR A 124 -4.60 -1.74 13.34
CA TYR A 124 -3.13 -1.67 13.24
C TYR A 124 -2.61 -0.37 12.66
N ILE A 125 -3.34 0.27 11.74
CA ILE A 125 -2.83 1.45 11.03
C ILE A 125 -3.33 2.73 11.71
N LEU A 126 -4.62 3.04 11.57
CA LEU A 126 -5.16 4.34 11.97
C LEU A 126 -6.61 4.17 12.42
N ASN A 127 -6.94 4.62 13.63
CA ASN A 127 -8.33 4.73 14.11
C ASN A 127 -9.06 5.95 13.50
N LYS A 128 -8.81 6.23 12.22
CA LYS A 128 -9.43 7.33 11.45
C LYS A 128 -10.36 6.72 10.41
N PRO A 129 -11.69 6.65 10.67
CA PRO A 129 -12.66 6.02 9.78
C PRO A 129 -12.59 6.55 8.34
N LEU A 130 -12.26 7.84 8.15
CA LEU A 130 -12.18 8.47 6.84
C LEU A 130 -11.11 7.84 5.94
N LEU A 131 -9.96 7.45 6.49
CA LEU A 131 -8.87 6.85 5.72
C LEU A 131 -9.11 5.38 5.40
N VAL A 132 -9.97 4.69 6.17
CA VAL A 132 -10.31 3.29 5.88
C VAL A 132 -10.97 3.15 4.51
N ASN A 133 -11.84 4.10 4.13
CA ASN A 133 -12.50 4.10 2.83
C ASN A 133 -11.52 4.23 1.65
N GLU A 134 -10.44 4.98 1.83
CA GLU A 134 -9.37 5.14 0.85
C GLU A 134 -8.46 3.91 0.82
N LEU A 135 -8.05 3.41 1.98
CA LEU A 135 -7.04 2.36 2.11
C LEU A 135 -7.57 0.96 1.76
N LYS A 136 -8.83 0.67 2.11
CA LYS A 136 -9.41 -0.67 1.97
C LYS A 136 -9.31 -1.21 0.53
N PRO A 137 -9.72 -0.48 -0.53
CA PRO A 137 -9.65 -1.00 -1.89
C PRO A 137 -8.22 -1.30 -2.36
N TYR A 138 -7.24 -0.51 -1.94
CA TYR A 138 -5.83 -0.76 -2.27
C TYR A 138 -5.32 -2.03 -1.58
N LEU A 139 -5.60 -2.21 -0.28
CA LEU A 139 -5.20 -3.40 0.46
C LEU A 139 -5.85 -4.66 -0.10
N THR A 140 -7.17 -4.66 -0.35
CA THR A 140 -7.87 -5.87 -0.78
C THR A 140 -7.55 -6.27 -2.22
N ASN A 141 -7.20 -5.31 -3.07
CA ASN A 141 -6.73 -5.56 -4.43
C ASN A 141 -5.21 -5.85 -4.52
N SER A 142 -4.47 -5.87 -3.40
CA SER A 142 -3.02 -6.12 -3.38
C SER A 142 -2.61 -7.57 -3.59
N PHE A 143 -3.52 -8.53 -3.43
CA PHE A 143 -3.19 -9.96 -3.29
C PHE A 143 -3.76 -10.87 -4.39
N GLY A 144 -4.21 -10.28 -5.50
CA GLY A 144 -4.73 -11.04 -6.65
C GLY A 144 -6.22 -10.85 -6.90
N ASN A 145 -6.73 -11.50 -7.95
CA ASN A 145 -8.14 -11.43 -8.32
C ASN A 145 -8.89 -12.72 -7.99
N SER A 146 -9.89 -12.66 -7.10
CA SER A 146 -10.66 -13.83 -6.65
C SER A 146 -11.38 -14.58 -7.80
N THR A 147 -11.89 -13.84 -8.80
CA THR A 147 -12.61 -14.45 -9.93
C THR A 147 -11.67 -15.23 -10.84
N ARG A 148 -10.58 -14.59 -11.28
CA ARG A 148 -9.59 -15.17 -12.21
C ARG A 148 -8.59 -16.10 -11.53
N ILE A 149 -8.41 -15.96 -10.22
CA ILE A 149 -7.39 -16.65 -9.41
C ILE A 149 -6.01 -16.44 -10.02
N ASP A 150 -5.66 -15.16 -10.23
CA ASP A 150 -4.39 -14.72 -10.78
C ASP A 150 -3.77 -13.60 -9.95
N TYR A 151 -2.47 -13.38 -10.18
CA TYR A 151 -1.67 -12.31 -9.61
C TYR A 151 -0.81 -11.70 -10.73
N GLY A 152 -0.49 -10.42 -10.61
CA GLY A 152 0.28 -9.68 -11.59
C GLY A 152 0.61 -8.27 -11.10
N THR A 153 1.34 -7.51 -11.91
CA THR A 153 1.92 -6.21 -11.52
C THR A 153 0.88 -5.17 -11.08
N GLY A 154 -0.37 -5.24 -11.55
CA GLY A 154 -1.43 -4.36 -11.05
C GLY A 154 -1.76 -4.56 -9.56
N HIS A 155 -1.59 -5.77 -9.04
CA HIS A 155 -1.75 -6.08 -7.62
C HIS A 155 -0.56 -5.57 -6.81
N GLU A 156 0.66 -5.73 -7.32
CA GLU A 156 1.87 -5.13 -6.74
C GLU A 156 1.75 -3.60 -6.63
N VAL A 157 1.28 -2.95 -7.71
CA VAL A 157 1.02 -1.50 -7.72
C VAL A 157 -0.06 -1.12 -6.71
N SER A 158 -1.10 -1.95 -6.53
CA SER A 158 -2.14 -1.69 -5.52
C SER A 158 -1.55 -1.66 -4.10
N PHE A 159 -0.59 -2.56 -3.80
CA PHE A 159 0.10 -2.55 -2.51
C PHE A 159 0.99 -1.31 -2.34
N LEU A 160 1.70 -0.89 -3.39
CA LEU A 160 2.47 0.35 -3.37
C LEU A 160 1.58 1.58 -3.19
N MET A 161 0.40 1.60 -3.79
CA MET A 161 -0.59 2.67 -3.58
C MET A 161 -1.11 2.69 -2.14
N PHE A 162 -1.34 1.52 -1.53
CA PHE A 162 -1.67 1.43 -0.10
C PHE A 162 -0.57 2.08 0.76
N LEU A 163 0.70 1.74 0.53
CA LEU A 163 1.83 2.35 1.25
C LEU A 163 1.98 3.86 0.97
N LEU A 164 1.75 4.28 -0.28
CA LEU A 164 1.75 5.71 -0.65
C LEU A 164 0.69 6.49 0.14
N CYS A 165 -0.53 5.97 0.26
CA CYS A 165 -1.59 6.61 1.06
C CYS A 165 -1.16 6.77 2.52
N LEU A 166 -0.53 5.75 3.12
CA LEU A 166 0.03 5.82 4.47
C LEU A 166 1.15 6.85 4.60
N TRP A 167 2.03 6.92 3.61
CA TRP A 167 3.08 7.93 3.55
C TRP A 167 2.51 9.36 3.50
N LYS A 168 1.49 9.60 2.68
CA LYS A 168 0.84 10.92 2.53
C LYS A 168 0.15 11.41 3.80
N VAL A 169 -0.31 10.50 4.67
CA VAL A 169 -0.95 10.85 5.95
C VAL A 169 0.03 10.88 7.12
N GLY A 170 1.33 10.78 6.85
CA GLY A 170 2.38 10.86 7.86
C GLY A 170 2.55 9.61 8.71
N PHE A 171 1.95 8.46 8.34
CA PHE A 171 2.07 7.21 9.10
C PHE A 171 3.53 6.74 9.25
N PHE A 172 4.38 7.12 8.30
CA PHE A 172 5.80 6.77 8.27
C PHE A 172 6.74 7.92 8.71
N ALA A 173 6.25 8.95 9.40
CA ALA A 173 7.05 10.14 9.74
C ALA A 173 8.41 9.81 10.41
N ASP A 174 8.42 8.85 11.35
CA ASP A 174 9.63 8.39 12.06
C ASP A 174 10.22 7.10 11.47
N THR A 175 9.94 6.80 10.19
CA THR A 175 10.37 5.56 9.53
C THR A 175 11.48 5.85 8.54
N CYS A 176 12.59 5.12 8.64
CA CYS A 176 13.58 5.11 7.56
C CYS A 176 12.97 4.43 6.33
N SER A 177 12.85 5.15 5.21
CA SER A 177 12.24 4.63 3.97
C SER A 177 12.86 3.34 3.45
N ALA A 178 14.15 3.08 3.76
CA ALA A 178 14.83 1.86 3.39
C ALA A 178 14.14 0.59 3.95
N VAL A 179 13.55 0.70 5.14
CA VAL A 179 12.83 -0.41 5.81
C VAL A 179 11.56 -0.81 5.07
N LEU A 180 11.01 0.06 4.19
CA LEU A 180 9.79 -0.26 3.44
C LEU A 180 10.04 -1.15 2.20
N ILE A 181 11.30 -1.43 1.88
CA ILE A 181 11.71 -2.18 0.68
C ILE A 181 12.39 -3.50 1.02
N TYR A 182 13.01 -3.58 2.19
CA TYR A 182 13.68 -4.78 2.68
C TYR A 182 12.70 -5.68 3.44
#